data_AF-A0A8S3GAU8-F1
#
_entry.id   AF-A0A8S3GAU8-F1
#
_cell.length_a   1.000
_cell.length_b   1.000
_cell.length_c   1.000
_cell.angle_alpha   90.00
_cell.angle_beta   90.00
_cell.angle_gamma   90.00
#
_symmetry.space_group_name_H-M   'P 1'
#
loop_
_entity.id
_entity.type
_entity.pdbx_description
1 polymer ?
#
loop_
_entity_poly.entity_id
_entity_poly.type
_entity_poly.pdbx_seq_one_letter_code
_entity_poly.pdbx_strand_id
1 'polypeptide(L)'
;ALEYYSQNGRLQPTTLFASFNIDDLSTRFSHDHAVVALERFLHSYTFDHLVQGMTIDTIVQLVRLVLENQYCVLGKTCIDEE
;
A
#
# COMPACT_ATOMS: atom_id res chain seq x y z
N ALA A 1 6.93 -2.79 21.62
CA ALA A 1 6.85 -3.91 20.65
C ALA A 1 7.77 -5.07 21.03
N LEU A 2 9.09 -4.86 21.22
CA LEU A 2 10.02 -5.93 21.63
C LEU A 2 9.68 -6.59 22.98
N GLU A 3 9.22 -5.81 23.96
CA GLU A 3 8.83 -6.32 25.28
C GLU A 3 7.70 -7.36 25.21
N TYR A 4 6.74 -7.17 24.29
CA TYR A 4 5.69 -8.14 24.03
C TYR A 4 6.24 -9.48 23.52
N TYR A 5 7.23 -9.45 22.62
CA TYR A 5 7.86 -10.68 22.11
C TYR A 5 8.73 -11.36 23.18
N SER A 6 9.39 -10.58 24.03
CA SER A 6 10.17 -11.07 25.17
C SER A 6 9.28 -11.79 26.19
N GLN A 7 8.17 -11.15 26.60
CA GLN A 7 7.24 -11.68 27.59
C GLN A 7 6.53 -12.96 27.13
N ASN A 8 6.42 -13.17 25.81
CA ASN A 8 5.84 -14.37 25.22
C ASN A 8 6.87 -15.46 24.87
N GLY A 9 8.13 -15.34 25.32
CA GLY A 9 9.18 -16.34 25.06
C GLY A 9 9.59 -16.48 23.59
N ARG A 10 9.27 -15.48 22.75
CA ARG A 10 9.56 -15.51 21.31
C ARG A 10 10.92 -14.92 20.95
N LEU A 11 11.64 -14.39 21.95
CA LEU A 11 13.02 -13.93 21.80
C LEU A 11 13.95 -14.97 22.45
N GLN A 12 14.67 -15.72 21.61
CA GLN A 12 15.70 -16.64 22.06
C GLN A 12 17.07 -15.94 22.01
N PRO A 13 18.08 -16.43 22.75
CA PRO A 13 19.44 -15.87 22.70
C PRO A 13 20.06 -15.84 21.29
N THR A 14 19.56 -16.68 20.38
CA THR A 14 19.98 -16.77 18.97
C THR A 14 19.15 -15.90 18.03
N THR A 15 18.17 -15.15 18.54
CA THR A 15 17.32 -14.28 17.72
C THR A 15 18.12 -13.07 17.23
N LEU A 16 18.31 -13.00 15.91
CA LEU A 16 18.89 -11.85 15.23
C LEU A 16 17.78 -10.88 14.82
N PHE A 17 17.98 -9.59 15.11
CA PHE A 17 17.06 -8.54 14.70
C PHE A 17 17.58 -7.85 13.44
N ALA A 18 16.73 -7.76 12.43
CA ALA A 18 16.93 -6.89 11.30
C ALA A 18 15.89 -5.78 11.36
N SER A 19 16.36 -4.54 11.45
CA SER A 19 15.50 -3.35 11.38
C SER A 19 15.71 -2.72 10.01
N PHE A 20 14.64 -2.63 9.22
CA PHE A 20 14.65 -1.89 7.97
C PHE A 20 14.08 -0.51 8.24
N ASN A 21 14.90 0.53 8.07
CA ASN A 21 14.40 1.88 8.07
C ASN A 21 13.88 2.18 6.66
N ILE A 22 12.57 2.31 6.53
CA ILE A 22 11.92 2.71 5.28
C ILE A 22 11.41 4.12 5.52
N ASP A 23 12.25 5.09 5.20
CA ASP A 23 12.00 6.50 5.49
C ASP A 23 10.80 7.07 4.73
N ASP A 24 10.40 6.43 3.62
CA ASP A 24 9.20 6.80 2.84
C ASP A 24 8.73 5.61 1.98
N LEU A 25 7.59 5.02 2.35
CA LEU A 25 6.92 4.01 1.52
C LEU A 25 6.34 4.66 0.24
N SER A 26 5.93 5.93 0.35
CA SER A 26 5.33 6.74 -0.71
C SER A 26 6.32 7.25 -1.76
N THR A 27 7.60 7.47 -1.42
CA THR A 27 8.61 7.89 -2.41
C THR A 27 9.20 6.72 -3.19
N ARG A 28 9.21 5.51 -2.61
CA ARG A 28 9.71 4.30 -3.30
C ARG A 28 8.66 3.63 -4.18
N PHE A 29 7.38 3.89 -3.93
CA PHE A 29 6.28 3.35 -4.71
C PHE A 29 5.50 4.49 -5.36
N SER A 30 6.00 4.96 -6.51
CA SER A 30 5.36 6.05 -7.24
C SER A 30 3.90 5.71 -7.57
N HIS A 31 3.06 6.74 -7.72
CA HIS A 31 1.67 6.57 -8.15
C HIS A 31 1.56 5.71 -9.41
N ASP A 32 2.48 5.87 -10.36
CA ASP A 32 2.54 5.02 -11.55
C ASP A 32 2.85 3.56 -11.25
N HIS A 33 3.80 3.28 -10.34
CA HIS A 33 4.06 1.89 -9.93
C HIS A 33 2.84 1.27 -9.22
N ALA A 34 2.10 2.05 -8.44
CA ALA A 34 0.86 1.61 -7.80
C ALA A 34 -0.22 1.27 -8.83
N VAL A 35 -0.41 2.13 -9.82
CA VAL A 35 -1.39 1.93 -10.88
C VAL A 35 -1.02 0.70 -11.72
N VAL A 36 0.24 0.55 -12.13
CA VAL A 36 0.71 -0.61 -12.92
C VAL A 36 0.58 -1.91 -12.13
N ALA A 37 0.88 -1.91 -10.84
CA ALA A 37 0.71 -3.08 -9.99
C ALA A 37 -0.76 -3.47 -9.86
N LEU A 38 -1.65 -2.49 -9.66
CA LEU A 38 -3.09 -2.70 -9.59
C LEU A 38 -3.63 -3.27 -10.91
N GLU A 39 -3.30 -2.66 -12.03
CA GLU A 39 -3.72 -3.10 -13.36
C GLU A 39 -3.31 -4.56 -13.61
N ARG A 40 -2.04 -4.91 -13.34
CA ARG A 40 -1.55 -6.29 -13.46
C ARG A 40 -2.29 -7.26 -12.56
N PHE A 41 -2.58 -6.86 -11.33
CA PHE A 41 -3.34 -7.68 -10.39
C PHE A 41 -4.76 -7.93 -10.93
N LEU A 42 -5.45 -6.89 -11.37
CA LEU A 42 -6.79 -7.00 -11.90
C LEU A 42 -6.84 -7.89 -13.16
N HIS A 43 -5.88 -7.74 -14.08
CA HIS A 43 -5.81 -8.62 -15.24
C HIS A 43 -5.52 -10.09 -14.89
N SER A 44 -4.75 -10.34 -13.83
CA SER A 44 -4.37 -11.71 -13.43
C SER A 44 -5.47 -12.44 -12.67
N TYR A 45 -6.34 -11.71 -11.96
CA TYR A 45 -7.28 -12.29 -11.01
C TYR A 45 -8.76 -12.01 -11.32
N THR A 46 -9.07 -11.31 -12.43
CA THR A 46 -10.46 -11.04 -12.84
C THR A 46 -10.82 -11.87 -14.07
N PHE A 47 -11.79 -12.77 -13.91
CA PHE A 47 -12.19 -13.71 -14.96
C PHE A 47 -12.88 -13.07 -16.16
N ASP A 48 -13.66 -11.99 -15.96
CA ASP A 48 -14.46 -11.35 -17.01
C ASP A 48 -14.04 -9.90 -17.33
N HIS A 49 -12.85 -9.50 -16.87
CA HIS A 49 -12.35 -8.11 -16.97
C HIS A 49 -13.28 -7.07 -16.32
N LEU A 50 -14.23 -7.54 -15.52
CA LEU A 50 -15.17 -6.76 -14.74
C LEU A 50 -14.99 -7.06 -13.26
N VAL A 51 -14.79 -6.03 -12.46
CA VAL A 51 -14.83 -6.12 -11.00
C VAL A 51 -16.05 -5.36 -10.54
N GLN A 52 -17.01 -6.06 -9.93
CA GLN A 52 -18.28 -5.47 -9.48
C GLN A 52 -19.03 -4.69 -10.60
N GLY A 53 -18.93 -5.16 -11.86
CA GLY A 53 -19.55 -4.51 -13.01
C GLY A 53 -18.79 -3.32 -13.59
N MET A 54 -17.63 -2.96 -13.04
CA MET A 54 -16.73 -1.94 -13.59
C MET A 54 -15.62 -2.60 -14.41
N THR A 55 -15.25 -2.01 -15.54
CA THR A 55 -14.08 -2.46 -16.30
C THR A 55 -12.80 -2.14 -15.55
N ILE A 56 -11.74 -2.91 -15.82
CA ILE A 56 -10.40 -2.66 -15.28
C ILE A 56 -9.95 -1.22 -15.60
N ASP A 57 -10.20 -0.74 -16.83
CA ASP A 57 -9.90 0.64 -17.23
C ASP A 57 -10.59 1.68 -16.34
N THR A 58 -11.88 1.50 -16.05
CA THR A 58 -12.62 2.43 -15.18
C THR A 58 -12.03 2.46 -13.77
N ILE A 59 -11.61 1.32 -13.24
CA ILE A 59 -11.00 1.22 -11.90
C ILE A 59 -9.62 1.88 -11.89
N VAL A 60 -8.81 1.67 -12.93
CA VAL A 60 -7.50 2.31 -13.09
C VAL A 60 -7.64 3.83 -13.17
N GLN A 61 -8.60 4.35 -13.94
CA GLN A 61 -8.88 5.78 -14.05
C GLN A 61 -9.33 6.39 -12.71
N LEU A 62 -10.19 5.68 -11.98
CA LEU A 62 -10.63 6.13 -10.65
C LEU A 62 -9.45 6.22 -9.67
N VAL A 63 -8.57 5.22 -9.66
CA VAL A 63 -7.40 5.22 -8.78
C VAL A 63 -6.40 6.31 -9.18
N ARG A 64 -6.18 6.56 -10.48
CA ARG A 64 -5.38 7.70 -10.95
C ARG A 64 -5.94 9.02 -10.45
N LEU A 65 -7.24 9.24 -10.59
CA LEU A 65 -7.92 10.45 -10.11
C LEU A 65 -7.72 10.63 -8.59
N VAL A 66 -7.86 9.56 -7.81
CA VAL A 66 -7.66 9.58 -6.35
C VAL A 66 -6.22 9.97 -5.97
N LEU A 67 -5.24 9.37 -6.65
CA LEU A 67 -3.83 9.60 -6.41
C LEU A 67 -3.39 11.00 -6.86
N GLU A 68 -3.87 11.49 -8.01
CA GLU A 68 -3.57 12.81 -8.55
C GLU A 68 -4.13 13.94 -7.69
N ASN A 69 -5.31 13.75 -7.11
CA ASN A 69 -5.95 14.77 -6.28
C ASN A 69 -5.56 14.66 -4.80
N GLN A 70 -4.59 13.79 -4.46
CA GLN A 70 -4.21 13.48 -3.08
C GLN A 70 -5.44 13.35 -2.17
N TYR A 71 -6.49 12.64 -2.62
CA TYR A 71 -7.56 12.29 -1.69
C TYR A 71 -6.92 11.36 -0.68
N CYS A 72 -6.43 11.93 0.41
CA CYS A 72 -5.82 11.21 1.51
C CYS A 72 -6.85 10.16 1.93
N VAL A 73 -6.62 8.93 1.51
CA VAL A 73 -7.28 7.76 2.10
C VAL A 73 -6.61 7.58 3.45
N LEU A 74 -6.85 8.50 4.37
CA LEU A 74 -6.30 8.52 5.71
C LEU A 74 -7.28 9.25 6.59
N GLY A 75 -7.88 8.50 7.52
CA GLY A 75 -8.43 9.04 8.76
C GLY A 75 -7.35 9.66 9.66
N LYS A 76 -6.34 10.34 9.09
CA LYS A 76 -5.34 11.15 9.79
C LYS A 76 -4.96 12.34 8.90
N THR A 77 -5.52 13.49 9.28
CA THR A 77 -5.03 14.87 9.10
C THR A 77 -3.99 15.07 8.00
N CYS A 78 -4.44 15.63 6.89
CA CYS A 78 -3.60 16.37 5.97
C CYS A 78 -2.93 17.52 6.75
N ILE A 79 -1.62 17.66 6.63
CA ILE A 79 -0.91 18.87 7.05
C ILE A 79 -1.03 19.83 5.87
N ASP A 80 -1.63 20.99 6.13
CA ASP A 80 -1.63 22.11 5.20
C ASP A 80 -0.17 22.50 4.90
N GLU A 81 0.20 22.48 3.62
CA GLU A 81 1.45 23.06 3.15
C GLU A 81 1.40 24.59 3.37
N GLU A 82 2.40 25.12 4.08
CA GLU A 82 2.75 26.55 4.08
C GLU A 82 3.96 26.77 3.16
#